data_AF-A0A137NYV3-F1
#
_entry.id   AF-A0A137NYV3-F1
#
_cell.length_a   1.000
_cell.length_b   1.000
_cell.length_c   1.000
_cell.angle_alpha   90.00
_cell.angle_beta   90.00
_cell.angle_gamma   90.00
#
_symmetry.space_group_name_H-M   'P 1'
#
loop_
_entity.id
_entity.type
_entity.pdbx_description
1 polymer ?
#
loop_
_entity_poly.entity_id
_entity_poly.type
_entity_poly.pdbx_seq_one_letter_code
_entity_poly.pdbx_strand_id
1 'polypeptide(L)'
;MESHNPEDLLTDNKLEFISEYLNNNNKVELKERILKIYRETKAELNIFQCIQRFLFLVPRIKYHSYYKTLKQDFDNGKLNDKYFFEIGACFGGDIRQLILDGWKPSQLYVNDLNDDYWKKSLKLFNDKESLEAKGINYVFGDLCTSEYVDVEYSSLVNKVNYVQANAILHVLSQTQIEQLLSNMYKIMSPGGSVLFGCTVCRKTPGEWFQDPRSGQTRYLHSIDSLKALLTKLGFDKVEVLEIDYKFDDSWRKGPTFMNLTYPDAKLEESDLMEFIEFTAYKQ
;
A
#
# COMPACT_ATOMS: atom_id res chain seq x y z
N MET A 1 -8.93 -24.35 18.22
CA MET A 1 -8.85 -23.20 17.29
C MET A 1 -9.62 -23.58 16.05
N GLU A 2 -10.75 -22.94 15.79
CA GLU A 2 -11.50 -23.17 14.55
C GLU A 2 -10.58 -22.88 13.36
N SER A 3 -10.23 -23.93 12.62
CA SER A 3 -9.48 -23.80 11.37
C SER A 3 -10.45 -23.31 10.29
N HIS A 4 -10.78 -22.02 10.33
CA HIS A 4 -11.49 -21.41 9.21
C HIS A 4 -10.60 -21.49 7.98
N ASN A 5 -11.15 -22.01 6.88
CA ASN A 5 -10.43 -22.02 5.62
C ASN A 5 -10.24 -20.54 5.22
N PRO A 6 -9.01 -20.05 4.98
CA PRO A 6 -8.79 -18.66 4.59
C PRO A 6 -9.64 -18.24 3.38
N GLU A 7 -9.99 -19.19 2.51
CA GLU A 7 -10.86 -18.97 1.36
C GLU A 7 -12.29 -18.56 1.75
N ASP A 8 -12.77 -18.90 2.95
CA ASP A 8 -14.07 -18.48 3.48
C ASP A 8 -14.12 -16.96 3.71
N LEU A 9 -12.96 -16.29 3.77
CA LEU A 9 -12.87 -14.84 3.87
C LEU A 9 -13.14 -14.13 2.53
N LEU A 10 -13.29 -14.85 1.42
CA LEU A 10 -13.70 -14.29 0.14
C LEU A 10 -15.22 -14.08 0.09
N THR A 11 -15.65 -12.96 0.66
CA THR A 11 -17.05 -12.54 0.72
C THR A 11 -17.48 -11.75 -0.53
N ASP A 12 -18.78 -11.71 -0.81
CA ASP A 12 -19.34 -11.08 -2.02
C ASP A 12 -19.00 -9.58 -2.14
N ASN A 13 -18.92 -8.84 -1.04
CA ASN A 13 -18.53 -7.43 -1.05
C ASN A 13 -17.09 -7.21 -1.55
N LYS A 14 -16.20 -8.22 -1.44
CA LYS A 14 -14.84 -8.16 -1.99
C LYS A 14 -14.81 -8.40 -3.50
N LEU A 15 -15.94 -8.72 -4.13
CA LEU A 15 -16.04 -8.88 -5.57
C LEU A 15 -16.40 -7.58 -6.29
N GLU A 16 -16.93 -6.58 -5.58
CA GLU A 16 -17.45 -5.34 -6.19
C GLU A 16 -16.43 -4.67 -7.10
N PHE A 17 -15.21 -4.44 -6.59
CA PHE A 17 -14.15 -3.78 -7.33
C PHE A 17 -13.69 -4.57 -8.56
N ILE A 18 -13.41 -5.86 -8.42
CA ILE A 18 -12.96 -6.67 -9.56
C ILE A 18 -14.06 -6.88 -10.59
N SER A 19 -15.33 -6.96 -10.14
CA SER A 19 -16.52 -7.01 -11.00
C SER A 19 -16.64 -5.76 -11.85
N GLU A 20 -16.46 -4.58 -11.23
CA GLU A 20 -16.45 -3.29 -11.91
C GLU A 20 -15.28 -3.18 -12.90
N TYR A 21 -14.05 -3.48 -12.44
CA TYR A 21 -12.84 -3.36 -13.25
C TYR A 21 -12.85 -4.27 -14.49
N LEU A 22 -13.32 -5.51 -14.34
CA LEU A 22 -13.41 -6.48 -15.44
C LEU A 22 -14.70 -6.36 -16.24
N ASN A 23 -15.63 -5.50 -15.82
CA ASN A 23 -16.99 -5.47 -16.34
C ASN A 23 -17.62 -6.88 -16.41
N ASN A 24 -17.45 -7.66 -15.34
CA ASN A 24 -17.93 -9.04 -15.23
C ASN A 24 -18.71 -9.23 -13.94
N ASN A 25 -20.02 -9.50 -14.03
CA ASN A 25 -20.89 -9.69 -12.86
C ASN A 25 -21.08 -11.16 -12.46
N ASN A 26 -20.39 -12.11 -13.11
CA ASN A 26 -20.46 -13.54 -12.78
C ASN A 26 -19.63 -13.85 -11.52
N LYS A 27 -20.28 -13.77 -10.36
CA LYS A 27 -19.65 -14.01 -9.06
C LYS A 27 -18.97 -15.37 -8.92
N VAL A 28 -19.52 -16.42 -9.54
CA VAL A 28 -18.94 -17.77 -9.46
C VAL A 28 -17.60 -17.81 -10.17
N GLU A 29 -17.58 -17.34 -11.42
CA GLU A 29 -16.35 -17.24 -12.23
C GLU A 29 -15.30 -16.35 -11.55
N LEU A 30 -15.71 -15.19 -11.01
CA LEU A 30 -14.80 -14.30 -10.29
C LEU A 30 -14.18 -14.98 -9.07
N LYS A 31 -14.99 -15.68 -8.25
CA LYS A 31 -14.49 -16.40 -7.08
C LYS A 31 -13.51 -17.49 -7.48
N GLU A 32 -13.84 -18.30 -8.49
CA GLU A 32 -12.94 -19.34 -9.00
C GLU A 32 -11.61 -18.77 -9.48
N ARG A 33 -11.65 -17.66 -10.24
CA ARG A 33 -10.48 -16.93 -10.72
C ARG A 33 -9.61 -16.43 -9.56
N ILE A 34 -10.22 -15.77 -8.58
CA ILE A 34 -9.53 -15.23 -7.41
C ILE A 34 -8.88 -16.36 -6.60
N LEU A 35 -9.62 -17.43 -6.30
CA LEU A 35 -9.11 -18.55 -5.51
C LEU A 35 -7.98 -19.28 -6.22
N LYS A 36 -8.05 -19.41 -7.55
CA LYS A 36 -6.93 -19.95 -8.34
C LYS A 36 -5.67 -19.11 -8.14
N ILE A 37 -5.74 -17.79 -8.36
CA ILE A 37 -4.59 -16.89 -8.20
C ILE A 37 -4.10 -16.86 -6.75
N TYR A 38 -5.00 -16.87 -5.77
CA TYR A 38 -4.64 -16.93 -4.35
C TYR A 38 -3.88 -18.21 -4.02
N ARG A 39 -4.33 -19.38 -4.49
CA ARG A 39 -3.63 -20.67 -4.28
C ARG A 39 -2.26 -20.69 -4.95
N GLU A 40 -2.15 -20.18 -6.18
CA GLU A 40 -0.86 -20.03 -6.87
C GLU A 40 0.08 -19.08 -6.11
N THR A 41 -0.45 -17.98 -5.58
CA THR A 41 0.32 -17.00 -4.78
C THR A 41 0.79 -17.66 -3.48
N LYS A 42 -0.08 -18.41 -2.80
CA LYS A 42 0.25 -19.13 -1.56
C LYS A 42 1.31 -20.22 -1.75
N ALA A 43 1.36 -20.84 -2.92
CA ALA A 43 2.33 -21.88 -3.25
C ALA A 43 3.73 -21.30 -3.55
N GLU A 44 3.80 -20.09 -4.09
CA GLU A 44 5.05 -19.52 -4.63
C GLU A 44 5.60 -18.35 -3.80
N LEU A 45 4.75 -17.60 -3.10
CA LEU A 45 5.08 -16.32 -2.47
C LEU A 45 4.68 -16.27 -1.00
N ASN A 46 5.17 -15.23 -0.32
CA ASN A 46 4.84 -14.95 1.07
C ASN A 46 3.42 -14.38 1.19
N ILE A 47 2.61 -14.96 2.08
CA ILE A 47 1.25 -14.46 2.30
C ILE A 47 1.22 -13.58 3.55
N PHE A 48 1.17 -12.28 3.30
CA PHE A 48 0.87 -11.25 4.30
C PHE A 48 -0.60 -11.30 4.72
N GLN A 49 -0.91 -10.77 5.90
CA GLN A 49 -2.28 -10.74 6.44
C GLN A 49 -3.29 -10.10 5.46
N CYS A 50 -2.86 -9.08 4.70
CA CYS A 50 -3.70 -8.44 3.69
C CYS A 50 -4.08 -9.39 2.54
N ILE A 51 -3.18 -10.29 2.13
CA ILE A 51 -3.42 -11.27 1.07
C ILE A 51 -4.32 -12.39 1.58
N GLN A 52 -4.08 -12.91 2.79
CA GLN A 52 -4.94 -13.93 3.42
C GLN A 52 -6.40 -13.52 3.47
N ARG A 53 -6.64 -12.22 3.65
CA ARG A 53 -7.97 -11.64 3.84
C ARG A 53 -8.54 -11.06 2.55
N PHE A 54 -7.90 -11.27 1.40
CA PHE A 54 -8.33 -10.74 0.10
C PHE A 54 -8.44 -9.22 0.06
N LEU A 55 -7.67 -8.49 0.90
CA LEU A 55 -7.69 -7.02 0.92
C LEU A 55 -7.07 -6.41 -0.34
N PHE A 56 -6.37 -7.19 -1.16
CA PHE A 56 -5.94 -6.76 -2.49
C PHE A 56 -7.10 -6.53 -3.48
N LEU A 57 -8.30 -7.03 -3.16
CA LEU A 57 -9.54 -6.75 -3.91
C LEU A 57 -10.26 -5.50 -3.39
N VAL A 58 -9.73 -4.83 -2.38
CA VAL A 58 -10.35 -3.67 -1.75
C VAL A 58 -9.41 -2.49 -1.91
N PRO A 59 -9.62 -1.62 -2.91
CA PRO A 59 -8.82 -0.42 -3.09
C PRO A 59 -8.91 0.46 -1.84
N ARG A 60 -7.81 0.52 -1.08
CA ARG A 60 -7.70 1.25 0.18
C ARG A 60 -7.68 2.74 -0.03
N ILE A 61 -7.22 3.19 -1.20
CA ILE A 61 -7.22 4.60 -1.57
C ILE A 61 -8.60 5.23 -1.40
N LYS A 62 -9.69 4.49 -1.69
CA LYS A 62 -11.07 4.98 -1.55
C LYS A 62 -11.45 5.39 -0.13
N TYR A 63 -10.79 4.82 0.86
CA TYR A 63 -11.08 5.03 2.27
C TYR A 63 -10.18 6.09 2.90
N HIS A 64 -9.09 6.44 2.23
CA HIS A 64 -8.18 7.47 2.71
C HIS A 64 -8.85 8.85 2.64
N SER A 65 -8.80 9.61 3.74
CA SER A 65 -9.42 10.94 3.85
C SER A 65 -9.01 11.91 2.72
N TYR A 66 -7.72 11.89 2.34
CA TYR A 66 -7.18 12.70 1.24
C TYR A 66 -7.78 12.37 -0.14
N TYR A 67 -8.35 11.18 -0.35
CA TYR A 67 -8.82 10.76 -1.67
C TYR A 67 -9.97 11.63 -2.20
N LYS A 68 -10.82 12.15 -1.30
CA LYS A 68 -11.86 13.10 -1.68
C LYS A 68 -11.27 14.35 -2.32
N THR A 69 -10.18 14.88 -1.76
CA THR A 69 -9.46 16.04 -2.31
C THR A 69 -8.84 15.68 -3.66
N LEU A 70 -8.22 14.50 -3.76
CA LEU A 70 -7.63 14.02 -5.02
C LEU A 70 -8.66 13.92 -6.15
N LYS A 71 -9.84 13.34 -5.88
CA LYS A 71 -10.95 13.27 -6.85
C LYS A 71 -11.44 14.66 -7.25
N GLN A 72 -11.59 15.58 -6.29
CA GLN A 72 -11.96 16.96 -6.60
C GLN A 72 -10.93 17.67 -7.48
N ASP A 73 -9.63 17.45 -7.25
CA ASP A 73 -8.59 18.00 -8.10
C ASP A 73 -8.62 17.38 -9.50
N PHE A 74 -8.95 16.08 -9.62
CA PHE A 74 -9.18 15.41 -10.90
C PHE A 74 -10.36 16.02 -11.66
N ASP A 75 -11.53 16.12 -11.02
CA ASP A 75 -12.76 16.65 -11.62
C ASP A 75 -12.60 18.12 -12.08
N ASN A 76 -11.74 18.87 -11.40
CA ASN A 76 -11.39 20.25 -11.77
C ASN A 76 -10.28 20.34 -12.84
N GLY A 77 -9.82 19.22 -13.39
CA GLY A 77 -8.79 19.18 -14.44
C GLY A 77 -7.38 19.53 -13.97
N LYS A 78 -7.13 19.59 -12.65
CA LYS A 78 -5.81 19.98 -12.10
C LYS A 78 -4.76 18.88 -12.22
N LEU A 79 -5.19 17.65 -12.53
CA LEU A 79 -4.32 16.48 -12.60
C LEU A 79 -3.78 16.20 -14.01
N ASN A 80 -4.06 17.10 -14.96
CA ASN A 80 -3.38 17.07 -16.25
C ASN A 80 -1.87 17.17 -16.03
N ASP A 81 -1.13 16.26 -16.63
CA ASP A 81 0.33 16.17 -16.56
C ASP A 81 0.89 15.97 -15.14
N LYS A 82 0.07 15.45 -14.21
CA LYS A 82 0.51 15.04 -12.88
C LYS A 82 0.84 13.56 -12.84
N TYR A 83 1.83 13.20 -12.01
CA TYR A 83 2.23 11.82 -11.77
C TYR A 83 1.81 11.34 -10.38
N PHE A 84 1.31 10.11 -10.35
CA PHE A 84 0.97 9.38 -9.13
C PHE A 84 1.89 8.19 -8.97
N PHE A 85 2.37 7.94 -7.76
CA PHE A 85 3.26 6.83 -7.47
C PHE A 85 2.79 6.05 -6.25
N GLU A 86 2.40 4.79 -6.45
CA GLU A 86 2.08 3.85 -5.38
C GLU A 86 3.29 3.02 -4.97
N ILE A 87 3.59 3.01 -3.67
CA ILE A 87 4.65 2.23 -3.04
C ILE A 87 4.04 1.00 -2.36
N GLY A 88 4.67 -0.16 -2.58
CA GLY A 88 4.20 -1.42 -2.00
C GLY A 88 2.84 -1.82 -2.60
N ALA A 89 2.72 -1.70 -3.92
CA ALA A 89 1.47 -1.86 -4.63
C ALA A 89 0.88 -3.27 -4.49
N CYS A 90 1.70 -4.29 -4.26
CA CYS A 90 1.29 -5.68 -4.18
C CYS A 90 0.55 -6.11 -5.46
N PHE A 91 -0.77 -6.30 -5.39
CA PHE A 91 -1.61 -6.58 -6.57
C PHE A 91 -2.13 -5.30 -7.27
N GLY A 92 -1.81 -4.12 -6.76
CA GLY A 92 -2.18 -2.79 -7.25
C GLY A 92 -3.67 -2.63 -7.51
N GLY A 93 -4.46 -2.87 -6.47
CA GLY A 93 -5.89 -2.52 -6.46
C GLY A 93 -6.10 -1.01 -6.51
N ASP A 94 -5.26 -0.23 -5.84
CA ASP A 94 -5.36 1.24 -5.82
C ASP A 94 -5.02 1.85 -7.19
N ILE A 95 -3.93 1.42 -7.87
CA ILE A 95 -3.65 1.75 -9.28
C ILE A 95 -4.87 1.53 -10.18
N ARG A 96 -5.51 0.36 -10.09
CA ARG A 96 -6.64 0.01 -10.94
C ARG A 96 -7.90 0.80 -10.60
N GLN A 97 -8.08 1.17 -9.33
CA GLN A 97 -9.12 2.11 -8.92
C GLN A 97 -8.89 3.52 -9.49
N LEU A 98 -7.64 4.00 -9.51
CA LEU A 98 -7.30 5.27 -10.16
C LEU A 98 -7.63 5.24 -11.65
N ILE A 99 -7.36 4.12 -12.34
CA ILE A 99 -7.72 3.94 -13.75
C ILE A 99 -9.24 3.99 -13.96
N LEU A 100 -10.02 3.31 -13.12
CA LEU A 100 -11.49 3.42 -13.14
C LEU A 100 -11.97 4.86 -12.94
N ASP A 101 -11.28 5.59 -12.08
CA ASP A 101 -11.56 7.00 -11.79
C ASP A 101 -10.98 7.96 -12.86
N GLY A 102 -10.45 7.44 -13.96
CA GLY A 102 -10.08 8.22 -15.16
C GLY A 102 -8.61 8.59 -15.28
N TRP A 103 -7.74 8.15 -14.37
CA TRP A 103 -6.30 8.35 -14.52
C TRP A 103 -5.76 7.59 -15.73
N LYS A 104 -4.88 8.24 -16.48
CA LYS A 104 -4.18 7.58 -17.60
C LYS A 104 -3.07 6.69 -17.02
N PRO A 105 -2.92 5.43 -17.47
CA PRO A 105 -1.81 4.58 -17.02
C PRO A 105 -0.44 5.23 -17.17
N SER A 106 -0.21 6.03 -18.22
CA SER A 106 1.03 6.81 -18.41
C SER A 106 1.38 7.80 -17.30
N GLN A 107 0.42 8.14 -16.43
CA GLN A 107 0.61 9.00 -15.27
C GLN A 107 0.93 8.22 -13.99
N LEU A 108 0.81 6.90 -14.02
CA LEU A 108 0.89 6.05 -12.85
C LEU A 108 2.22 5.31 -12.81
N TYR A 109 2.86 5.35 -11.64
CA TYR A 109 4.05 4.59 -11.29
C TYR A 109 3.68 3.56 -10.22
N VAL A 110 4.16 2.34 -10.42
CA VAL A 110 3.91 1.21 -9.53
C VAL A 110 5.24 0.70 -8.99
N ASN A 111 5.41 0.69 -7.67
CA ASN A 111 6.56 0.06 -7.01
C ASN A 111 6.11 -1.08 -6.10
N ASP A 112 6.95 -2.10 -6.06
CA ASP A 112 7.06 -3.06 -4.98
C ASP A 112 8.52 -3.56 -4.96
N LEU A 113 8.90 -4.33 -3.94
CA LEU A 113 10.26 -4.86 -3.81
C LEU A 113 10.67 -5.71 -5.01
N ASN A 114 9.71 -6.42 -5.62
CA ASN A 114 9.87 -7.19 -6.85
C ASN A 114 8.55 -7.23 -7.63
N ASP A 115 8.52 -7.88 -8.78
CA ASP A 115 7.33 -7.95 -9.64
C ASP A 115 6.46 -9.20 -9.43
N ASP A 116 6.72 -10.02 -8.41
CA ASP A 116 6.09 -11.34 -8.27
C ASP A 116 4.58 -11.23 -7.99
N TYR A 117 4.18 -10.39 -7.04
CA TYR A 117 2.75 -10.13 -6.76
C TYR A 117 2.08 -9.41 -7.91
N TRP A 118 2.78 -8.48 -8.56
CA TRP A 118 2.26 -7.77 -9.71
C TRP A 118 1.98 -8.72 -10.88
N LYS A 119 2.87 -9.68 -11.17
CA LYS A 119 2.66 -10.74 -12.17
C LYS A 119 1.42 -11.59 -11.87
N LYS A 120 1.18 -11.93 -10.60
CA LYS A 120 -0.06 -12.64 -10.20
C LYS A 120 -1.29 -11.77 -10.45
N SER A 121 -1.19 -10.47 -10.15
CA SER A 121 -2.26 -9.51 -10.40
C SER A 121 -2.57 -9.34 -11.89
N LEU A 122 -1.56 -9.21 -12.76
CA LEU A 122 -1.76 -9.12 -14.20
C LEU A 122 -2.53 -10.33 -14.76
N LYS A 123 -2.34 -11.54 -14.20
CA LYS A 123 -3.14 -12.72 -14.55
C LYS A 123 -4.57 -12.64 -14.01
N LEU A 124 -4.72 -12.16 -12.77
CA LEU A 124 -6.03 -11.97 -12.13
C LEU A 124 -6.90 -11.01 -12.97
N PHE A 125 -6.37 -9.84 -13.31
CA PHE A 125 -7.09 -8.79 -14.01
C PHE A 125 -7.01 -8.88 -15.54
N ASN A 126 -6.13 -9.73 -16.07
CA ASN A 126 -5.95 -9.94 -17.52
C ASN A 126 -5.76 -8.64 -18.31
N ASP A 127 -4.93 -7.73 -17.80
CA ASP A 127 -4.82 -6.36 -18.31
C ASP A 127 -3.40 -5.94 -18.70
N LYS A 128 -2.44 -6.87 -18.68
CA LYS A 128 -1.02 -6.60 -19.00
C LYS A 128 -0.85 -5.82 -20.30
N GLU A 129 -1.35 -6.35 -21.40
CA GLU A 129 -1.20 -5.73 -22.72
C GLU A 129 -1.85 -4.35 -22.78
N SER A 130 -3.01 -4.17 -22.12
CA SER A 130 -3.71 -2.89 -22.08
C SER A 130 -2.93 -1.84 -21.29
N LEU A 131 -2.40 -2.21 -20.12
CA LEU A 131 -1.63 -1.29 -19.27
C LEU A 131 -0.32 -0.88 -19.95
N GLU A 132 0.40 -1.84 -20.55
CA GLU A 132 1.65 -1.59 -21.27
C GLU A 132 1.41 -0.70 -22.51
N ALA A 133 0.38 -0.99 -23.30
CA ALA A 133 0.01 -0.16 -24.45
C ALA A 133 -0.40 1.28 -24.06
N LYS A 134 -0.93 1.46 -22.84
CA LYS A 134 -1.30 2.77 -22.29
C LYS A 134 -0.17 3.45 -21.50
N GLY A 135 1.02 2.83 -21.43
CA GLY A 135 2.24 3.42 -20.90
C GLY A 135 2.40 3.38 -19.38
N ILE A 136 1.81 2.41 -18.68
CA ILE A 136 2.05 2.23 -17.23
C ILE A 136 3.55 2.16 -16.91
N ASN A 137 3.97 2.75 -15.79
CA ASN A 137 5.37 2.77 -15.39
C ASN A 137 5.63 1.82 -14.22
N TYR A 138 6.61 0.93 -14.37
CA TYR A 138 7.01 -0.02 -13.34
C TYR A 138 8.36 0.37 -12.72
N VAL A 139 8.39 0.40 -11.39
CA VAL A 139 9.54 0.81 -10.59
C VAL A 139 9.82 -0.27 -9.55
N PHE A 140 10.22 -1.49 -9.95
CA PHE A 140 10.40 -2.61 -9.01
C PHE A 140 11.79 -2.64 -8.39
N GLY A 141 11.85 -2.73 -7.06
CA GLY A 141 13.08 -2.83 -6.26
C GLY A 141 12.98 -2.11 -4.93
N ASP A 142 14.08 -2.14 -4.17
CA ASP A 142 14.11 -1.69 -2.77
C ASP A 142 14.31 -0.18 -2.64
N LEU A 143 13.19 0.54 -2.47
CA LEU A 143 13.17 1.98 -2.18
C LEU A 143 13.69 2.35 -0.77
N CYS A 144 14.04 1.38 0.08
CA CYS A 144 14.63 1.64 1.39
C CYS A 144 16.16 1.78 1.35
N THR A 145 16.77 1.79 0.17
CA THR A 145 18.22 1.96 -0.01
C THR A 145 18.56 3.38 -0.48
N SER A 146 19.70 3.93 -0.05
CA SER A 146 20.02 5.35 -0.24
C SER A 146 20.31 5.77 -1.67
N GLU A 147 20.81 4.87 -2.51
CA GLU A 147 21.25 5.18 -3.88
C GLU A 147 20.23 4.81 -4.95
N TYR A 148 19.20 4.02 -4.61
CA TYR A 148 18.33 3.41 -5.61
C TYR A 148 17.54 4.42 -6.43
N VAL A 149 17.03 5.49 -5.81
CA VAL A 149 16.37 6.57 -6.57
C VAL A 149 17.35 7.28 -7.51
N ASP A 150 18.60 7.50 -7.08
CA ASP A 150 19.61 8.20 -7.89
C ASP A 150 20.12 7.36 -9.07
N VAL A 151 20.20 6.05 -8.88
CA VAL A 151 20.74 5.14 -9.88
C VAL A 151 19.65 4.70 -10.85
N GLU A 152 18.53 4.19 -10.33
CA GLU A 152 17.51 3.50 -11.13
C GLU A 152 16.40 4.45 -11.60
N TYR A 153 16.13 5.53 -10.86
CA TYR A 153 14.99 6.43 -11.12
C TYR A 153 15.32 7.91 -11.02
N SER A 154 16.55 8.30 -11.41
CA SER A 154 16.99 9.71 -11.42
C SER A 154 16.05 10.61 -12.24
N SER A 155 15.39 10.05 -13.25
CA SER A 155 14.41 10.73 -14.08
C SER A 155 13.15 11.16 -13.32
N LEU A 156 12.85 10.60 -12.14
CA LEU A 156 11.71 10.94 -11.29
C LEU A 156 12.00 12.03 -10.26
N VAL A 157 13.26 12.41 -10.06
CA VAL A 157 13.65 13.44 -9.09
C VAL A 157 12.86 14.73 -9.34
N ASN A 158 12.18 15.22 -8.31
CA ASN A 158 11.30 16.40 -8.34
C ASN A 158 10.16 16.38 -9.39
N LYS A 159 9.64 15.21 -9.77
CA LYS A 159 8.56 15.10 -10.78
C LYS A 159 7.24 14.57 -10.25
N VAL A 160 7.23 13.83 -9.16
CA VAL A 160 6.02 13.13 -8.70
C VAL A 160 5.13 14.08 -7.90
N ASN A 161 3.82 14.08 -8.16
CA ASN A 161 2.89 14.99 -7.49
C ASN A 161 2.13 14.33 -6.35
N TYR A 162 1.86 13.02 -6.48
CA TYR A 162 1.16 12.24 -5.48
C TYR A 162 1.93 10.96 -5.21
N VAL A 163 2.26 10.73 -3.94
CA VAL A 163 2.89 9.50 -3.48
C VAL A 163 1.97 8.84 -2.48
N GLN A 164 1.66 7.57 -2.70
CA GLN A 164 0.84 6.77 -1.80
C GLN A 164 1.67 5.64 -1.17
N ALA A 165 1.59 5.53 0.16
CA ALA A 165 2.28 4.51 0.94
C ALA A 165 1.32 3.80 1.91
N ASN A 166 0.41 2.98 1.38
CA ASN A 166 -0.59 2.28 2.19
C ASN A 166 -0.01 0.99 2.81
N ALA A 167 -0.09 0.89 4.14
CA ALA A 167 0.24 -0.29 4.92
C ALA A 167 1.64 -0.88 4.69
N ILE A 168 2.61 -0.03 4.34
CA ILE A 168 4.00 -0.44 4.11
C ILE A 168 4.94 -0.02 5.26
N LEU A 169 4.67 1.09 5.95
CA LEU A 169 5.64 1.60 6.96
C LEU A 169 5.85 0.61 8.12
N HIS A 170 4.78 0.05 8.67
CA HIS A 170 4.86 -0.95 9.76
C HIS A 170 5.49 -2.29 9.37
N VAL A 171 5.83 -2.50 8.10
CA VAL A 171 6.56 -3.69 7.67
C VAL A 171 8.07 -3.54 7.65
N LEU A 172 8.56 -2.34 7.95
CA LEU A 172 9.95 -1.93 7.81
C LEU A 172 10.57 -1.61 9.18
N SER A 173 11.90 -1.63 9.25
CA SER A 173 12.65 -1.12 10.40
C SER A 173 12.59 0.41 10.43
N GLN A 174 12.97 1.01 11.56
CA GLN A 174 13.01 2.47 11.69
C GLN A 174 13.89 3.14 10.62
N THR A 175 15.06 2.57 10.35
CA THR A 175 16.00 3.09 9.36
C THR A 175 15.48 2.94 7.93
N GLN A 176 14.79 1.84 7.63
CA GLN A 176 14.14 1.64 6.33
C GLN A 176 12.99 2.62 6.12
N ILE A 177 12.18 2.90 7.15
CA ILE A 177 11.10 3.92 7.09
C ILE A 177 11.70 5.30 6.79
N GLU A 178 12.73 5.71 7.52
CA GLU A 178 13.39 7.00 7.31
C GLU A 178 13.97 7.11 5.89
N GLN A 179 14.64 6.06 5.40
CA GLN A 179 15.23 6.05 4.07
C GLN A 179 14.16 6.05 2.97
N LEU A 180 13.10 5.26 3.11
CA LEU A 180 11.98 5.22 2.17
C LEU A 180 11.33 6.61 2.06
N LEU A 181 10.98 7.23 3.19
CA LEU A 181 10.33 8.53 3.21
C LEU A 181 11.25 9.65 2.67
N SER A 182 12.56 9.58 2.94
CA SER A 182 13.56 10.47 2.36
C SER A 182 13.61 10.35 0.83
N ASN A 183 13.62 9.12 0.31
CA ASN A 183 13.59 8.85 -1.13
C ASN A 183 12.30 9.36 -1.78
N MET A 184 11.16 9.26 -1.09
CA MET A 184 9.90 9.82 -1.58
C MET A 184 9.92 11.35 -1.61
N TYR A 185 10.41 11.98 -0.55
CA TYR A 185 10.59 13.42 -0.54
C TYR A 185 11.46 13.91 -1.72
N LYS A 186 12.48 13.14 -2.10
CA LYS A 186 13.39 13.46 -3.21
C LYS A 186 12.73 13.41 -4.59
N ILE A 187 11.89 12.41 -4.86
CA ILE A 187 11.19 12.30 -6.16
C ILE A 187 9.98 13.24 -6.27
N MET A 188 9.44 13.66 -5.13
CA MET A 188 8.30 14.58 -5.10
C MET A 188 8.65 15.95 -5.65
N SER A 189 7.82 16.47 -6.54
CA SER A 189 7.92 17.83 -7.08
C SER A 189 7.73 18.89 -6.00
N PRO A 190 8.49 20.00 -6.00
CA PRO A 190 8.16 21.15 -5.17
C PRO A 190 6.85 21.79 -5.66
N GLY A 191 6.24 22.65 -4.86
CA GLY A 191 5.03 23.39 -5.22
C GLY A 191 3.71 22.68 -4.86
N GLY A 192 3.70 21.92 -3.77
CA GLY A 192 2.47 21.36 -3.18
C GLY A 192 2.18 19.90 -3.55
N SER A 193 3.20 19.09 -3.81
CA SER A 193 3.02 17.64 -3.94
C SER A 193 2.68 17.00 -2.59
N VAL A 194 2.03 15.84 -2.63
CA VAL A 194 1.45 15.20 -1.44
C VAL A 194 1.89 13.75 -1.31
N LEU A 195 2.42 13.42 -0.13
CA LEU A 195 2.60 12.06 0.34
C LEU A 195 1.44 11.73 1.27
N PHE A 196 0.78 10.60 1.05
CA PHE A 196 -0.27 10.13 1.95
C PHE A 196 -0.30 8.61 2.06
N GLY A 197 -0.96 8.10 3.08
CA GLY A 197 -1.13 6.67 3.27
C GLY A 197 -1.60 6.32 4.66
N CYS A 198 -1.70 5.03 4.94
CA CYS A 198 -2.07 4.51 6.24
C CYS A 198 -1.02 3.53 6.79
N THR A 199 -0.92 3.42 8.10
CA THR A 199 -0.07 2.40 8.73
C THR A 199 -0.60 2.02 10.09
N VAL A 200 -0.27 0.79 10.51
CA VAL A 200 -0.37 0.39 11.91
C VAL A 200 0.59 1.26 12.73
N CYS A 201 0.12 1.73 13.88
CA CYS A 201 0.90 2.49 14.84
C CYS A 201 0.72 1.93 16.26
N ARG A 202 1.40 2.55 17.22
CA ARG A 202 1.24 2.29 18.66
C ARG A 202 1.46 3.57 19.45
N LYS A 203 1.00 3.61 20.70
CA LYS A 203 1.14 4.80 21.55
C LYS A 203 2.60 5.14 21.85
N THR A 204 3.37 4.15 22.28
CA THR A 204 4.80 4.30 22.57
C THR A 204 5.63 3.78 21.39
N PRO A 205 6.24 4.64 20.56
CA PRO A 205 6.91 4.17 19.36
C PRO A 205 8.13 3.31 19.69
N GLY A 206 8.44 2.35 18.84
CA GLY A 206 9.57 1.44 19.07
C GLY A 206 9.59 0.22 18.17
N GLU A 207 10.64 -0.59 18.35
CA GLU A 207 10.69 -1.93 17.77
C GLU A 207 9.50 -2.76 18.29
N TRP A 208 8.82 -3.42 17.36
CA TRP A 208 7.62 -4.21 17.64
C TRP A 208 7.90 -5.70 17.53
N PHE A 209 8.58 -6.11 16.46
CA PHE A 209 8.79 -7.51 16.17
C PHE A 209 10.06 -7.69 15.33
N GLN A 210 10.86 -8.69 15.69
CA GLN A 210 11.92 -9.22 14.85
C GLN A 210 11.49 -10.59 14.33
N ASP A 211 11.42 -10.76 13.01
CA ASP A 211 11.09 -12.05 12.42
C ASP A 211 12.22 -13.04 12.73
N PRO A 212 11.96 -14.14 13.48
CA PRO A 212 13.00 -15.07 13.87
C PRO A 212 13.61 -15.84 12.68
N ARG A 213 13.00 -15.78 11.50
CA ARG A 213 13.45 -16.50 10.30
C ARG A 213 14.34 -15.63 9.40
N SER A 214 14.00 -14.35 9.27
CA SER A 214 14.73 -13.42 8.40
C SER A 214 15.61 -12.42 9.17
N GLY A 215 15.41 -12.29 10.49
CA GLY A 215 16.04 -11.25 11.31
C GLY A 215 15.47 -9.84 11.07
N GLN A 216 14.47 -9.70 10.18
CA GLN A 216 13.87 -8.41 9.85
C GLN A 216 13.14 -7.81 11.06
N THR A 217 13.58 -6.63 11.47
CA THR A 217 12.95 -5.84 12.55
C THR A 217 11.84 -4.95 11.99
N ARG A 218 10.79 -4.74 12.78
CA ARG A 218 9.67 -3.85 12.46
C ARG A 218 9.56 -2.77 13.51
N TYR A 219 9.38 -1.55 13.06
CA TYR A 219 9.19 -0.39 13.92
C TYR A 219 7.79 0.16 13.76
N LEU A 220 7.12 0.43 14.87
CA LEU A 220 5.84 1.10 14.87
C LEU A 220 6.03 2.52 15.40
N HIS A 221 5.66 3.49 14.57
CA HIS A 221 5.54 4.86 15.02
C HIS A 221 4.30 5.05 15.89
N SER A 222 4.31 6.14 16.64
CA SER A 222 3.14 6.84 17.18
C SER A 222 2.77 8.00 16.27
N ILE A 223 1.60 8.61 16.51
CA ILE A 223 1.18 9.84 15.80
C ILE A 223 2.30 10.89 15.86
N ASP A 224 2.80 11.19 17.06
CA ASP A 224 3.80 12.24 17.27
C ASP A 224 5.14 11.91 16.64
N SER A 225 5.61 10.66 16.74
CA SER A 225 6.91 10.27 16.18
C SER A 225 6.89 10.17 14.65
N LEU A 226 5.77 9.77 14.03
CA LEU A 226 5.65 9.82 12.57
C LEU A 226 5.60 11.27 12.08
N LYS A 227 4.83 12.12 12.78
CA LYS A 227 4.75 13.55 12.48
C LYS A 227 6.12 14.24 12.60
N ALA A 228 6.87 13.93 13.65
CA ALA A 228 8.21 14.44 13.87
C ALA A 228 9.18 13.98 12.77
N LEU A 229 9.12 12.71 12.35
CA LEU A 229 9.95 12.20 11.26
C LEU A 229 9.65 12.91 9.93
N LEU A 230 8.38 13.02 9.54
CA LEU A 230 7.98 13.71 8.32
C LEU A 230 8.43 15.19 8.34
N THR A 231 8.25 15.87 9.48
CA THR A 231 8.72 17.26 9.63
C THR A 231 10.25 17.36 9.51
N LYS A 232 11.00 16.43 10.14
CA LYS A 232 12.47 16.35 10.05
C LYS A 232 12.95 16.18 8.60
N LEU A 233 12.20 15.42 7.80
CA LEU A 233 12.51 15.18 6.38
C LEU A 233 12.20 16.38 5.47
N GLY A 234 11.57 17.43 6.00
CA GLY A 234 11.28 18.67 5.26
C GLY A 234 9.84 18.82 4.77
N PHE A 235 8.92 17.95 5.19
CA PHE A 235 7.50 18.17 4.91
C PHE A 235 6.94 19.29 5.79
N ASP A 236 6.20 20.24 5.21
CA ASP A 236 5.70 21.43 5.92
C ASP A 236 4.37 21.16 6.63
N LYS A 237 3.33 20.88 5.84
CA LYS A 237 1.99 20.60 6.34
C LYS A 237 1.87 19.11 6.58
N VAL A 238 2.04 18.67 7.82
CA VAL A 238 1.94 17.25 8.22
C VAL A 238 0.73 17.03 9.11
N GLU A 239 -0.17 16.18 8.64
CA GLU A 239 -1.34 15.68 9.35
C GLU A 239 -1.17 14.18 9.57
N VAL A 240 -1.32 13.73 10.82
CA VAL A 240 -1.32 12.32 11.20
C VAL A 240 -2.49 12.13 12.14
N LEU A 241 -3.43 11.26 11.78
CA LEU A 241 -4.71 11.11 12.44
C LEU A 241 -4.98 9.64 12.71
N GLU A 242 -5.44 9.34 13.92
CA GLU A 242 -6.01 8.04 14.24
C GLU A 242 -7.29 7.82 13.43
N ILE A 243 -7.46 6.60 12.92
CA ILE A 243 -8.66 6.17 12.21
C ILE A 243 -9.20 4.86 12.77
N ASP A 244 -10.52 4.76 12.79
CA ASP A 244 -11.19 3.48 13.01
C ASP A 244 -11.07 2.64 11.74
N TYR A 245 -10.13 1.68 11.75
CA TYR A 245 -9.86 0.86 10.59
C TYR A 245 -10.96 -0.18 10.39
N LYS A 246 -11.86 0.11 9.46
CA LYS A 246 -13.09 -0.65 9.21
C LYS A 246 -12.90 -2.09 8.71
N PHE A 247 -11.67 -2.61 8.64
CA PHE A 247 -11.35 -3.90 8.04
C PHE A 247 -11.01 -4.98 9.09
N ASP A 248 -11.99 -5.37 9.92
CA ASP A 248 -11.98 -6.43 10.96
C ASP A 248 -10.77 -6.50 11.91
N ASP A 249 -11.07 -6.68 13.20
CA ASP A 249 -10.17 -6.64 14.36
C ASP A 249 -9.09 -7.74 14.38
N SER A 250 -9.00 -8.61 13.37
CA SER A 250 -8.02 -9.70 13.32
C SER A 250 -6.54 -9.27 13.30
N TRP A 251 -6.22 -8.00 13.03
CA TRP A 251 -4.87 -7.45 13.27
C TRP A 251 -4.46 -7.49 14.76
N ARG A 252 -5.44 -7.51 15.68
CA ARG A 252 -5.22 -7.74 17.12
C ARG A 252 -4.71 -9.15 17.44
N LYS A 253 -4.65 -10.06 16.45
CA LYS A 253 -4.09 -11.41 16.63
C LYS A 253 -2.56 -11.44 16.54
N GLY A 254 -1.91 -10.30 16.33
CA GLY A 254 -0.48 -10.21 16.08
C GLY A 254 -0.17 -10.24 14.59
N PRO A 255 1.07 -9.98 14.19
CA PRO A 255 1.42 -9.91 12.80
C PRO A 255 1.45 -11.30 12.14
N THR A 256 1.18 -11.34 10.83
CA THR A 256 1.21 -12.57 10.03
C THR A 256 2.25 -12.50 8.92
N PHE A 257 3.17 -13.48 8.89
CA PHE A 257 4.26 -13.55 7.93
C PHE A 257 4.50 -14.96 7.42
N MET A 258 4.66 -15.09 6.11
CA MET A 258 4.88 -16.38 5.41
C MET A 258 3.90 -17.45 5.90
N ASN A 259 2.60 -17.12 5.91
CA ASN A 259 1.51 -17.98 6.39
C ASN A 259 1.47 -18.28 7.90
N LEU A 260 2.35 -17.71 8.73
CA LEU A 260 2.35 -17.88 10.19
C LEU A 260 1.93 -16.60 10.90
N THR A 261 0.94 -16.69 11.79
CA THR A 261 0.58 -15.59 12.70
C THR A 261 1.37 -15.77 13.99
N TYR A 262 1.89 -14.67 14.56
CA TYR A 262 2.67 -14.66 15.79
C TYR A 262 1.85 -14.04 16.93
N PRO A 263 1.10 -14.83 17.72
CA PRO A 263 0.23 -14.32 18.77
C PRO A 263 0.99 -13.68 19.93
N ASP A 264 2.24 -14.08 20.16
CA ASP A 264 3.09 -13.55 21.24
C ASP A 264 3.68 -12.17 20.89
N ALA A 265 3.59 -11.76 19.62
CA ALA A 265 3.95 -10.42 19.17
C ALA A 265 2.76 -9.44 19.23
N LYS A 266 1.68 -9.79 19.93
CA LYS A 266 0.58 -8.86 20.22
C LYS A 266 1.06 -7.77 21.18
N LEU A 267 0.56 -6.57 20.98
CA LEU A 267 0.73 -5.49 21.95
C LEU A 267 -0.24 -5.69 23.12
N GLU A 268 0.19 -5.29 24.31
CA GLU A 268 -0.66 -5.21 25.51
C GLU A 268 -1.88 -4.31 25.26
N GLU A 269 -2.99 -4.53 25.97
CA GLU A 269 -4.23 -3.76 25.77
C GLU A 269 -4.03 -2.24 25.88
N SER A 270 -3.15 -1.81 26.79
CA SER A 270 -2.82 -0.40 26.99
C SER A 270 -2.08 0.23 25.79
N ASP A 271 -1.38 -0.59 25.02
CA ASP A 271 -0.53 -0.26 23.87
C ASP A 271 -1.17 -0.66 22.52
N LEU A 272 -2.45 -1.06 22.52
CA LEU A 272 -3.16 -1.58 21.35
C LEU A 272 -2.90 -0.75 20.10
N MET A 273 -2.74 -1.47 18.99
CA MET A 273 -2.42 -0.84 17.72
C MET A 273 -3.61 0.00 17.24
N GLU A 274 -3.33 1.26 16.95
CA GLU A 274 -4.25 2.12 16.24
C GLU A 274 -3.82 2.09 14.77
N PHE A 275 -4.77 2.30 13.85
CA PHE A 275 -4.39 2.63 12.49
C PHE A 275 -4.36 4.15 12.39
N ILE A 276 -3.34 4.66 11.72
CA ILE A 276 -3.26 6.08 11.41
C ILE A 276 -3.28 6.28 9.91
N GLU A 277 -3.88 7.38 9.50
CA GLU A 277 -3.63 8.01 8.21
C GLU A 277 -2.62 9.13 8.40
N PHE A 278 -1.79 9.33 7.37
CA PHE A 278 -0.88 10.46 7.31
C PHE A 278 -1.01 11.17 5.96
N THR A 279 -0.86 12.48 5.97
CA THR A 279 -0.78 13.33 4.78
C THR A 279 0.28 14.38 5.03
N ALA A 280 1.23 14.50 4.11
CA ALA A 280 2.38 15.38 4.23
C ALA A 280 2.63 16.09 2.90
N TYR A 281 2.78 17.41 2.94
CA TYR A 281 2.98 18.24 1.75
C TYR A 281 4.42 18.69 1.62
N LYS A 282 4.94 18.68 0.39
CA LYS A 282 6.21 19.31 0.02
C LYS A 282 5.91 20.61 -0.76
N GLN A 283 6.25 21.75 -0.18
CA GLN A 283 6.07 23.06 -0.83
C GLN A 283 7.20 23.40 -1.81
#